data_AF-A0A7S7LZK3-F1
#
_entry.id   AF-A0A7S7LZK3-F1
#
_cell.length_a   1.000
_cell.length_b   1.000
_cell.length_c   1.000
_cell.angle_alpha   90.00
_cell.angle_beta   90.00
_cell.angle_gamma   90.00
#
_symmetry.space_group_name_H-M   'P 1'
#
loop_
_entity.id
_entity.type
_entity.pdbx_description
1 polymer ?
#
loop_
_entity_poly.entity_id
_entity_poly.type
_entity_poly.pdbx_seq_one_letter_code
_entity_poly.pdbx_strand_id
1 'polypeptide(L)'
;MEKRLNQNIELRRSIQKLISDGSLFLEKYFKEFDISNYNYSVNEAVIELGLDEETVDILIEDYILQILKSKITFYKYIQELKKDGFENKTLDYTNLRNLAHKNFGVARNLRIKDSAKILEDLMVKDDLDYLRTCVKALEITAVKLNPLCAYEALKLIEVKNTL
;
A
#
# COMPACT_ATOMS: atom_id res chain seq x y z
N MET A 1 17.89 12.32 -28.44
CA MET A 1 17.40 10.93 -28.43
C MET A 1 18.01 10.14 -27.26
N GLU A 2 19.34 10.19 -27.10
CA GLU A 2 20.11 9.55 -26.02
C GLU A 2 19.69 9.96 -24.58
N LYS A 3 19.42 11.24 -24.33
CA LYS A 3 18.96 11.74 -23.01
C LYS A 3 17.63 11.11 -22.56
N ARG A 4 16.68 10.89 -23.48
CA ARG A 4 15.38 10.27 -23.18
C ARG A 4 15.53 8.76 -22.93
N LEU A 5 16.42 8.11 -23.67
CA LEU A 5 16.73 6.68 -23.47
C LEU A 5 17.35 6.45 -22.09
N ASN A 6 18.33 7.28 -21.69
CA ASN A 6 18.97 7.18 -20.38
C ASN A 6 17.98 7.41 -19.23
N GLN A 7 17.08 8.39 -19.35
CA GLN A 7 16.01 8.63 -18.37
C GLN A 7 15.06 7.42 -18.24
N ASN A 8 14.72 6.77 -19.35
CA ASN A 8 13.86 5.58 -19.32
C ASN A 8 14.56 4.38 -18.63
N ILE A 9 15.87 4.21 -18.85
CA ILE A 9 16.67 3.17 -18.21
C ILE A 9 16.75 3.39 -16.69
N GLU A 10 17.00 4.63 -16.26
CA GLU A 10 17.06 4.98 -14.83
C GLU A 10 15.71 4.77 -14.14
N LEU A 11 14.60 5.15 -14.79
CA LEU A 11 13.25 4.91 -14.30
C LEU A 11 12.99 3.42 -14.09
N ARG A 12 13.26 2.59 -15.11
CA ARG A 12 13.09 1.13 -15.02
C ARG A 12 13.91 0.52 -13.90
N ARG A 13 15.17 0.95 -13.73
CA ARG A 13 16.03 0.48 -12.63
C ARG A 13 15.46 0.86 -11.26
N SER A 14 14.92 2.07 -11.14
CA SER A 14 14.34 2.57 -9.89
C SER A 14 13.09 1.77 -9.50
N ILE A 15 12.19 1.54 -10.47
CA ILE A 15 11.01 0.70 -10.30
C ILE A 15 11.39 -0.74 -9.95
N GLN A 16 12.35 -1.33 -10.67
CA GLN A 16 12.79 -2.70 -10.40
C GLN A 16 13.34 -2.85 -8.98
N LYS A 17 14.13 -1.87 -8.52
CA LYS A 17 14.66 -1.85 -7.16
C LYS A 17 13.54 -1.77 -6.12
N LEU A 18 12.57 -0.87 -6.33
CA LEU A 18 11.40 -0.70 -5.47
C LEU A 18 10.62 -2.02 -5.31
N ILE A 19 10.38 -2.75 -6.42
CA ILE A 19 9.71 -4.06 -6.41
C ILE A 19 10.55 -5.11 -5.68
N SER A 20 11.86 -5.17 -5.96
CA SER A 20 12.78 -6.15 -5.36
C SER A 20 12.87 -5.96 -3.84
N ASP A 21 13.13 -4.73 -3.38
CA ASP A 21 13.24 -4.40 -1.96
C ASP A 21 11.91 -4.67 -1.24
N GLY A 22 10.78 -4.35 -1.89
CA GLY A 22 9.44 -4.65 -1.37
C GLY A 22 9.17 -6.16 -1.24
N SER A 23 9.56 -6.94 -2.25
CA SER A 23 9.36 -8.40 -2.24
C SER A 23 10.16 -9.07 -1.12
N LEU A 24 11.43 -8.68 -0.93
CA LEU A 24 12.27 -9.14 0.17
C LEU A 24 11.67 -8.78 1.54
N PHE A 25 11.08 -7.59 1.66
CA PHE A 25 10.40 -7.18 2.88
C PHE A 25 9.18 -8.07 3.19
N LEU A 26 8.33 -8.33 2.20
CA LEU A 26 7.17 -9.20 2.38
C LEU A 26 7.58 -10.63 2.73
N GLU A 27 8.61 -11.17 2.06
CA GLU A 27 9.13 -12.50 2.38
C GLU A 27 9.68 -12.58 3.81
N LYS A 28 10.32 -11.53 4.30
CA LYS A 28 10.90 -11.51 5.65
C LYS A 28 9.83 -11.41 6.75
N TYR A 29 8.82 -10.55 6.57
CA TYR A 29 7.88 -10.19 7.64
C TYR A 29 6.51 -10.83 7.51
N PHE A 30 6.15 -11.31 6.32
CA PHE A 30 4.82 -11.81 5.99
C PHE A 30 4.87 -13.13 5.22
N LYS A 31 5.90 -13.97 5.43
CA LYS A 31 6.03 -15.27 4.76
C LYS A 31 4.82 -16.19 4.96
N GLU A 32 4.27 -16.15 6.17
CA GLU A 32 3.13 -16.98 6.57
C GLU A 32 1.80 -16.47 6.00
N PHE A 33 1.76 -15.19 5.64
CA PHE A 33 0.68 -14.64 4.86
C PHE A 33 0.97 -15.06 3.42
N ASP A 34 0.15 -15.93 2.87
CA ASP A 34 0.18 -16.28 1.44
C ASP A 34 -0.19 -15.05 0.59
N ILE A 35 0.70 -14.06 0.59
CA ILE A 35 0.61 -12.72 0.01
C ILE A 35 1.93 -12.35 -0.69
N SER A 36 3.06 -12.91 -0.26
CA SER A 36 4.36 -12.72 -0.92
C SER A 36 4.31 -13.11 -2.38
N ASN A 37 3.66 -14.24 -2.68
CA ASN A 37 3.48 -14.80 -4.02
C ASN A 37 2.17 -14.38 -4.70
N TYR A 38 1.33 -13.58 -4.04
CA TYR A 38 0.10 -13.12 -4.64
C TYR A 38 0.39 -12.17 -5.81
N ASN A 39 -0.25 -12.44 -6.94
CA ASN A 39 -0.26 -11.60 -8.12
C ASN A 39 -1.71 -11.30 -8.46
N TYR A 40 -2.03 -10.01 -8.49
CA TYR A 40 -3.34 -9.55 -8.87
C TYR A 40 -3.60 -9.81 -10.37
N SER A 41 -4.79 -10.30 -10.70
CA SER A 41 -5.20 -10.56 -12.08
C SER A 41 -6.31 -9.58 -12.47
N VAL A 42 -6.00 -8.64 -13.36
CA VAL A 42 -6.98 -7.71 -13.92
C VAL A 42 -8.11 -8.47 -14.62
N ASN A 43 -7.77 -9.54 -15.35
CA ASN A 43 -8.77 -10.39 -16.03
C ASN A 43 -9.75 -11.05 -15.06
N GLU A 44 -9.28 -11.55 -13.91
CA GLU A 44 -10.18 -12.10 -12.88
C GLU A 44 -11.12 -11.01 -12.35
N ALA A 45 -10.60 -9.81 -12.10
CA ALA A 45 -11.40 -8.70 -11.63
C ALA A 45 -12.43 -8.22 -12.67
N VAL A 46 -12.05 -8.11 -13.95
CA VAL A 46 -12.97 -7.80 -15.07
C VAL A 46 -14.15 -8.77 -15.07
N ILE A 47 -13.88 -10.08 -14.99
CA ILE A 47 -14.90 -11.13 -14.99
C ILE A 47 -15.77 -11.05 -13.74
N GLU A 48 -15.16 -10.94 -12.55
CA GLU A 48 -15.90 -10.97 -11.28
C GLU A 48 -16.70 -9.69 -11.01
N LEU A 49 -16.24 -8.54 -11.51
CA LEU A 49 -16.89 -7.25 -11.29
C LEU A 49 -17.86 -6.89 -12.40
N GLY A 50 -17.79 -7.57 -13.56
CA GLY A 50 -18.61 -7.24 -14.73
C GLY A 50 -18.28 -5.86 -15.31
N LEU A 51 -17.01 -5.45 -15.22
CA LEU A 51 -16.49 -4.18 -15.71
C LEU A 51 -15.54 -4.43 -16.88
N ASP A 52 -15.35 -3.45 -17.75
CA ASP A 52 -14.28 -3.47 -18.75
C ASP A 52 -12.89 -3.25 -18.11
N GLU A 53 -11.84 -3.66 -18.84
CA GLU A 53 -10.46 -3.59 -18.40
C GLU A 53 -10.00 -2.16 -18.08
N GLU A 54 -10.36 -1.19 -18.93
CA GLU A 54 -10.00 0.22 -18.74
C GLU A 54 -10.59 0.77 -17.43
N THR A 55 -11.84 0.45 -17.14
CA THR A 55 -12.48 0.82 -15.86
C THR A 55 -11.78 0.18 -14.68
N VAL A 56 -11.40 -1.11 -14.76
CA VAL A 56 -10.68 -1.81 -13.69
C VAL A 56 -9.30 -1.18 -13.46
N ASP A 57 -8.57 -0.85 -14.52
CA ASP A 57 -7.26 -0.22 -14.44
C ASP A 57 -7.33 1.16 -13.76
N ILE A 58 -8.30 2.00 -14.13
CA ILE A 58 -8.52 3.30 -13.47
C ILE A 58 -8.81 3.11 -11.97
N LEU A 59 -9.65 2.15 -11.61
CA LEU A 59 -9.98 1.86 -10.21
C LEU A 59 -8.75 1.37 -9.42
N ILE A 60 -7.85 0.62 -10.05
CA ILE A 60 -6.58 0.20 -9.45
C ILE A 60 -5.67 1.41 -9.22
N GLU A 61 -5.55 2.30 -10.20
CA GLU A 61 -4.74 3.52 -10.05
C GLU A 61 -5.27 4.41 -8.92
N ASP A 62 -6.58 4.61 -8.86
CA ASP A 62 -7.24 5.35 -7.77
C ASP A 62 -6.97 4.69 -6.40
N TYR A 63 -7.05 3.36 -6.34
CA TYR A 63 -6.74 2.60 -5.14
C TYR A 63 -5.27 2.78 -4.70
N ILE A 64 -4.32 2.71 -5.64
CA ILE A 64 -2.90 2.94 -5.35
C ILE A 64 -2.71 4.33 -4.75
N LEU A 65 -3.27 5.36 -5.38
CA LEU A 65 -3.19 6.74 -4.88
C LEU A 65 -3.81 6.87 -3.48
N GLN A 66 -4.95 6.22 -3.24
CA GLN A 66 -5.61 6.21 -1.94
C GLN A 66 -4.74 5.56 -0.86
N ILE A 67 -4.10 4.41 -1.15
CA ILE A 67 -3.24 3.71 -0.20
C ILE A 67 -1.98 4.52 0.11
N LEU A 68 -1.33 5.09 -0.91
CA LEU A 68 -0.13 5.91 -0.72
C LEU A 68 -0.40 7.17 0.12
N LYS A 69 -1.58 7.78 -0.03
CA LYS A 69 -2.03 8.88 0.86
C LYS A 69 -2.35 8.36 2.26
N SER A 70 -3.13 7.28 2.36
CA SER A 70 -3.54 6.68 3.64
C SER A 70 -2.35 6.25 4.48
N LYS A 71 -1.26 5.77 3.86
CA LYS A 71 0.02 5.44 4.51
C LYS A 71 0.52 6.57 5.41
N ILE A 72 0.46 7.81 4.93
CA ILE A 72 0.92 8.99 5.69
C ILE A 72 0.04 9.15 6.93
N THR A 73 -1.28 9.05 6.76
CA THR A 73 -2.24 9.15 7.86
C THR A 73 -2.12 8.00 8.87
N PHE A 74 -1.89 6.76 8.40
CA PHE A 74 -1.63 5.62 9.27
C PHE A 74 -0.39 5.84 10.14
N TYR A 75 0.74 6.25 9.55
CA TYR A 75 1.94 6.53 10.32
C TYR A 75 1.73 7.65 11.33
N LYS A 76 0.97 8.69 10.99
CA LYS A 76 0.58 9.75 11.92
C LYS A 76 -0.18 9.17 13.12
N TYR A 77 -1.24 8.38 12.89
CA TYR A 77 -2.00 7.77 13.99
C TYR A 77 -1.16 6.82 14.84
N ILE A 78 -0.27 6.02 14.24
CA ILE A 78 0.64 5.16 15.00
C ILE A 78 1.60 5.99 15.87
N GLN A 79 2.11 7.11 15.36
CA GLN A 79 2.97 8.00 16.13
C GLN A 79 2.23 8.66 17.30
N GLU A 80 0.99 9.11 17.07
CA GLU A 80 0.12 9.64 18.13
C GLU A 80 -0.12 8.59 19.23
N LEU A 81 -0.46 7.36 18.86
CA LEU A 81 -0.61 6.24 19.79
C LEU A 81 0.67 5.95 20.57
N LYS A 82 1.84 5.95 19.90
CA LYS A 82 3.12 5.76 20.59
C LYS A 82 3.37 6.86 21.62
N LYS A 83 3.07 8.12 21.27
CA LYS A 83 3.20 9.27 22.18
C LYS A 83 2.28 9.11 23.39
N ASP A 84 1.01 8.79 23.17
CA ASP A 84 0.05 8.58 24.25
C ASP A 84 0.48 7.42 25.17
N GLY A 85 1.08 6.37 24.61
CA GLY A 85 1.67 5.26 25.37
C GLY A 85 2.82 5.70 26.27
N PHE A 86 3.71 6.58 25.79
CA PHE A 86 4.76 7.17 26.64
C PHE A 86 4.19 8.07 27.75
N GLU A 87 3.04 8.68 27.51
CA GLU A 87 2.33 9.53 28.48
C GLU A 87 1.41 8.71 29.42
N ASN A 88 1.47 7.37 29.38
CA ASN A 88 0.62 6.44 30.13
C ASN A 88 -0.89 6.70 29.96
N LYS A 89 -1.30 7.22 28.81
CA LYS A 89 -2.71 7.38 28.45
C LYS A 89 -3.27 6.06 27.93
N THR A 90 -4.58 5.92 28.03
CA THR A 90 -5.30 4.83 27.35
C THR A 90 -5.19 5.04 25.84
N LEU A 91 -4.75 4.01 25.12
CA LEU A 91 -4.55 4.04 23.68
C LEU A 91 -5.89 3.89 22.95
N ASP A 92 -6.25 4.89 22.15
CA ASP A 92 -7.47 4.88 21.33
C ASP A 92 -7.15 4.62 19.85
N TYR A 93 -7.36 3.36 19.43
CA TYR A 93 -7.10 2.90 18.06
C TYR A 93 -8.21 3.27 17.06
N THR A 94 -9.30 3.93 17.49
CA THR A 94 -10.51 4.15 16.68
C THR A 94 -10.21 4.77 15.32
N ASN A 95 -9.38 5.82 15.28
CA ASN A 95 -9.04 6.50 14.03
C ASN A 95 -8.25 5.59 13.06
N LEU A 96 -7.30 4.83 13.59
CA LEU A 96 -6.51 3.88 12.82
C LEU A 96 -7.39 2.77 12.24
N ARG A 97 -8.24 2.16 13.07
CA ARG A 97 -9.14 1.07 12.67
C ARG A 97 -10.19 1.55 11.66
N ASN A 98 -10.74 2.75 11.83
CA ASN A 98 -11.67 3.33 10.87
C ASN A 98 -11.03 3.57 9.50
N LEU A 99 -9.77 4.03 9.47
CA LEU A 99 -9.03 4.20 8.22
C LEU A 99 -8.73 2.85 7.55
N ALA A 100 -8.36 1.84 8.34
CA ALA A 100 -8.15 0.47 7.86
C ALA A 100 -9.45 -0.11 7.28
N HIS A 101 -10.58 0.02 7.97
CA HIS A 101 -11.88 -0.46 7.51
C HIS A 101 -12.32 0.16 6.17
N LYS A 102 -12.13 1.47 6.00
CA LYS A 102 -12.43 2.15 4.73
C LYS A 102 -11.60 1.58 3.57
N ASN A 103 -10.29 1.46 3.77
CA ASN A 103 -9.40 0.91 2.74
C ASN A 103 -9.67 -0.58 2.49
N PHE A 104 -10.07 -1.33 3.52
CA PHE A 104 -10.44 -2.75 3.43
C PHE A 104 -11.63 -2.95 2.51
N GLY A 105 -12.66 -2.11 2.64
CA GLY A 105 -13.83 -2.13 1.77
C GLY A 105 -13.44 -1.99 0.29
N VAL A 106 -12.57 -1.02 -0.04
CA VAL A 106 -12.10 -0.82 -1.41
C VAL A 106 -11.28 -2.02 -1.91
N ALA A 107 -10.33 -2.50 -1.10
CA ALA A 107 -9.50 -3.65 -1.46
C ALA A 107 -10.35 -4.90 -1.76
N ARG A 108 -11.38 -5.17 -0.95
CA ARG A 108 -12.30 -6.29 -1.17
C ARG A 108 -13.16 -6.10 -2.42
N ASN A 109 -13.67 -4.90 -2.64
CA ASN A 109 -14.46 -4.58 -3.82
C ASN A 109 -13.65 -4.79 -5.10
N LEU A 110 -12.36 -4.45 -5.09
CA LEU A 110 -11.45 -4.67 -6.21
C LEU A 110 -10.79 -6.05 -6.21
N ARG A 111 -11.10 -6.96 -5.28
CA ARG A 111 -10.47 -8.31 -5.18
C ARG A 111 -8.95 -8.29 -4.95
N ILE A 112 -8.43 -7.26 -4.28
CA ILE A 112 -7.02 -7.14 -3.92
C ILE A 112 -6.76 -7.88 -2.60
N LYS A 113 -6.57 -9.20 -2.69
CA LYS A 113 -6.61 -10.13 -1.55
C LYS A 113 -5.48 -9.91 -0.55
N ASP A 114 -4.28 -9.60 -1.01
CA ASP A 114 -3.11 -9.34 -0.15
C ASP A 114 -3.30 -8.08 0.71
N SER A 115 -3.69 -6.96 0.10
CA SER A 115 -4.01 -5.74 0.84
C SER A 115 -5.17 -5.94 1.80
N ALA A 116 -6.20 -6.70 1.42
CA ALA A 116 -7.33 -6.98 2.29
C ALA A 116 -6.90 -7.71 3.58
N LYS A 117 -6.00 -8.70 3.48
CA LYS A 117 -5.45 -9.41 4.66
C LYS A 117 -4.65 -8.46 5.58
N ILE A 118 -3.78 -7.62 5.00
CA ILE A 118 -3.00 -6.65 5.79
C ILE A 118 -3.91 -5.64 6.50
N LEU A 119 -4.97 -5.18 5.81
CA LEU A 119 -5.93 -4.24 6.37
C LEU A 119 -6.78 -4.86 7.48
N GLU A 120 -7.04 -6.16 7.42
CA GLU A 120 -7.68 -6.91 8.52
C GLU A 120 -6.82 -6.87 9.79
N ASP A 121 -5.52 -7.13 9.68
CA ASP A 121 -4.61 -7.01 10.82
C ASP A 121 -4.56 -5.59 11.40
N LEU A 122 -4.52 -4.57 10.53
CA LEU A 122 -4.58 -3.17 10.97
C LEU A 122 -5.86 -2.83 11.75
N MET A 123 -6.96 -3.57 11.55
CA MET A 123 -8.21 -3.35 12.29
C MET A 123 -8.21 -4.00 13.68
N VAL A 124 -7.45 -5.07 13.89
CA VAL A 124 -7.62 -5.95 15.06
C VAL A 124 -6.40 -6.05 15.98
N LYS A 125 -5.20 -5.76 15.49
CA LYS A 125 -3.96 -5.85 16.28
C LYS A 125 -3.66 -4.53 16.98
N ASP A 126 -2.99 -4.63 18.13
CA ASP A 126 -2.65 -3.46 18.96
C ASP A 126 -1.14 -3.20 19.07
N ASP A 127 -0.30 -4.15 18.65
CA ASP A 127 1.16 -3.99 18.62
C ASP A 127 1.55 -2.90 17.62
N LEU A 128 2.01 -1.76 18.12
CA LEU A 128 2.31 -0.58 17.31
C LEU A 128 3.50 -0.77 16.35
N ASP A 129 4.45 -1.66 16.66
CA ASP A 129 5.57 -1.98 15.77
C ASP A 129 5.14 -2.94 14.65
N TYR A 130 4.28 -3.91 14.98
CA TYR A 130 3.64 -4.74 13.99
C TYR A 130 2.73 -3.95 13.06
N LEU A 131 1.89 -3.06 13.60
CA LEU A 131 1.03 -2.17 12.81
C LEU A 131 1.86 -1.29 11.86
N ARG A 132 3.00 -0.77 12.32
CA ARG A 132 3.94 -0.03 11.47
C ARG A 132 4.45 -0.89 10.31
N THR A 133 4.73 -2.17 10.58
CA THR A 133 5.18 -3.14 9.58
C THR A 133 4.06 -3.44 8.58
N CYS A 134 2.81 -3.56 9.04
CA CYS A 134 1.63 -3.71 8.19
C CYS A 134 1.44 -2.52 7.25
N VAL A 135 1.58 -1.28 7.72
CA VAL A 135 1.50 -0.08 6.88
C VAL A 135 2.56 -0.10 5.77
N LYS A 136 3.77 -0.57 6.08
CA LYS A 136 4.82 -0.72 5.06
C LYS A 136 4.50 -1.82 4.05
N ALA A 137 3.96 -2.96 4.52
CA ALA A 137 3.52 -4.03 3.63
C ALA A 137 2.40 -3.56 2.70
N LEU A 138 1.43 -2.80 3.19
CA LEU A 138 0.32 -2.25 2.43
C LEU A 138 0.77 -1.29 1.31
N GLU A 139 1.81 -0.49 1.57
CA GLU A 139 2.45 0.30 0.52
C GLU A 139 3.06 -0.60 -0.57
N ILE A 140 3.74 -1.67 -0.17
CA ILE A 140 4.41 -2.57 -1.11
C ILE A 140 3.38 -3.31 -1.97
N THR A 141 2.26 -3.76 -1.41
CA THR A 141 1.19 -4.40 -2.19
C THR A 141 0.60 -3.43 -3.22
N ALA A 142 0.37 -2.16 -2.85
CA ALA A 142 -0.05 -1.14 -3.81
C ALA A 142 0.98 -0.90 -4.92
N VAL A 143 2.27 -0.86 -4.58
CA VAL A 143 3.36 -0.77 -5.58
C VAL A 143 3.34 -1.93 -6.56
N LYS A 144 3.08 -3.15 -6.10
CA LYS A 144 3.04 -4.34 -6.96
C LYS A 144 1.90 -4.31 -7.99
N LEU A 145 0.79 -3.60 -7.70
CA LEU A 145 -0.36 -3.53 -8.61
C LEU A 145 -0.03 -2.78 -9.91
N ASN A 146 0.54 -1.58 -9.79
CA ASN A 146 1.03 -0.81 -10.93
C ASN A 146 2.28 -0.02 -10.50
N PRO A 147 3.49 -0.58 -10.74
CA PRO A 147 4.73 -0.01 -10.24
C PRO A 147 5.06 1.37 -10.82
N LEU A 148 4.64 1.65 -12.06
CA LEU A 148 4.87 2.94 -12.70
C LEU A 148 3.99 4.02 -12.05
N CYS A 149 2.68 3.78 -11.96
CA CYS A 149 1.74 4.69 -11.31
C CYS A 149 2.16 4.97 -9.85
N ALA A 150 2.51 3.92 -9.10
CA ALA A 150 2.96 4.06 -7.72
C ALA A 150 4.24 4.89 -7.59
N TYR A 151 5.22 4.67 -8.47
CA TYR A 151 6.47 5.44 -8.48
C TYR A 151 6.22 6.93 -8.74
N GLU A 152 5.40 7.26 -9.74
CA GLU A 152 5.04 8.63 -10.08
C GLU A 152 4.30 9.32 -8.93
N ALA A 153 3.34 8.61 -8.31
CA ALA A 153 2.61 9.09 -7.16
C ALA A 153 3.53 9.37 -5.96
N LEU A 154 4.47 8.47 -5.66
CA LEU A 154 5.46 8.65 -4.59
C LEU A 154 6.31 9.90 -4.85
N LYS A 155 6.76 10.11 -6.09
CA LYS A 155 7.53 11.31 -6.47
C LYS A 155 6.73 12.60 -6.26
N LEU A 156 5.45 12.61 -6.62
CA LEU A 156 4.58 13.76 -6.40
C LEU A 156 4.36 14.05 -4.90
N ILE A 157 4.20 13.01 -4.08
CA ILE A 157 4.07 13.14 -2.63
C ILE A 157 5.36 13.69 -2.02
N GLU A 158 6.54 13.20 -2.44
CA GLU A 158 7.84 13.70 -2.00
C GLU A 158 7.97 15.21 -2.26
N VAL A 159 7.66 15.66 -3.48
CA VAL A 159 7.74 17.08 -3.86
C VAL A 159 6.81 17.95 -3.01
N LYS A 160 5.58 17.50 -2.75
CA LYS A 160 4.61 18.25 -1.93
C LYS A 160 5.03 18.39 -0.47
N ASN A 161 5.77 17.43 0.07
CA ASN A 161 6.25 17.48 1.45
C ASN A 161 7.55 18.30 1.62
N THR A 162 8.19 18.68 0.52
CA THR A 162 9.40 19.54 0.51
C THR A 162 9.10 21.02 0.25
N LEU A 163 7.84 21.37 -0.03
CA LEU A 163 7.32 22.73 -0.18
C LEU A 163 6.67 23.20 1.12
#